data_AF-A0A0L1LPD2-F1
#
_entry.id   AF-A0A0L1LPD2-F1
#
_cell.length_a   1.000
_cell.length_b   1.000
_cell.length_c   1.000
_cell.angle_alpha   90.00
_cell.angle_beta   90.00
_cell.angle_gamma   90.00
#
_symmetry.space_group_name_H-M   'P 1'
#
loop_
_entity.id
_entity.type
_entity.pdbx_description
1 polymer ?
#
loop_
_entity_poly.entity_id
_entity_poly.type
_entity_poly.pdbx_seq_one_letter_code
_entity_poly.pdbx_strand_id
1 'polypeptide(L)'
;MTPQHKPTRRPGRLRRAVIAGSVALTLSAGGATAWALDRFVVQHVAIADVSAYEASQNSAAGTTTADTAADAAATAVTTDTSYSAGDTNISISTVTTGTGDSTVTYYVADVVLDDATTLQSAFANNSFGENITETTSAIAADNNAVFAINGDYYGFRDTGIVIRNGVVFRDEGARQGLAFYRDGTVKVYDETTTTADQLIADGVWNTLSFGPSLLDNGEVAAGIEDVEVDTNFGNHSIQGEQPRTAVGVIDGNHLVFVVVDGRSPGYSAGVTMTGLAEIMQGLGATTAYNIDGGGSSTMYFNGSLVNNPLGENKERGTSDILYIAG
;
A
#
# COMPACT_ATOMS: atom_id res chain seq x y z
N MET A 1 16.37 75.45 -47.20
CA MET A 1 15.42 74.32 -47.02
C MET A 1 16.19 73.17 -46.40
N THR A 2 16.06 73.00 -45.10
CA THR A 2 16.87 72.04 -44.31
C THR A 2 16.00 70.83 -44.01
N PRO A 3 16.43 69.58 -44.28
CA PRO A 3 15.62 68.40 -44.00
C PRO A 3 15.59 68.11 -42.49
N GLN A 4 14.39 67.84 -41.96
CA GLN A 4 14.22 67.37 -40.59
C GLN A 4 14.74 65.94 -40.44
N HIS A 5 15.67 65.73 -39.50
CA HIS A 5 16.13 64.40 -39.11
C HIS A 5 15.24 63.89 -37.95
N LYS A 6 14.43 62.85 -38.18
CA LYS A 6 13.66 62.17 -37.11
C LYS A 6 14.60 61.30 -36.27
N PRO A 7 14.57 61.37 -34.92
CA PRO A 7 15.34 60.47 -34.09
C PRO A 7 14.73 59.06 -34.09
N THR A 8 15.54 58.05 -34.39
CA THR A 8 15.16 56.64 -34.25
C THR A 8 15.03 56.29 -32.76
N ARG A 9 13.80 56.02 -32.29
CA ARG A 9 13.52 55.52 -30.94
C ARG A 9 14.16 54.13 -30.76
N ARG A 10 15.17 54.01 -29.89
CA ARG A 10 15.66 52.71 -29.42
C ARG A 10 14.55 52.01 -28.61
N PRO A 11 14.22 50.74 -28.87
CA PRO A 11 13.25 50.02 -28.06
C PRO A 11 13.77 49.91 -26.62
N GLY A 12 13.00 50.43 -25.67
CA GLY A 12 13.39 50.59 -24.26
C GLY A 12 13.67 49.25 -23.57
N ARG A 13 14.72 49.21 -22.75
CA ARG A 13 15.16 48.07 -21.92
C ARG A 13 14.01 47.40 -21.14
N LEU A 14 12.98 48.16 -20.77
CA LEU A 14 11.76 47.66 -20.11
C LEU A 14 11.01 46.59 -20.93
N ARG A 15 10.89 46.71 -22.27
CA ARG A 15 10.17 45.70 -23.07
C ARG A 15 10.92 44.36 -23.11
N ARG A 16 12.25 44.38 -23.12
CA ARG A 16 13.07 43.15 -23.07
C ARG A 16 13.02 42.52 -21.68
N ALA A 17 13.00 43.31 -20.61
CA ALA A 17 12.86 42.81 -19.24
C ALA A 17 11.48 42.18 -19.00
N VAL A 18 10.40 42.77 -19.52
CA VAL A 18 9.04 42.20 -19.42
C VAL A 18 8.92 40.91 -20.23
N ILE A 19 9.42 40.87 -21.47
CA ILE A 19 9.37 39.65 -22.30
C ILE A 19 10.23 38.54 -21.68
N ALA A 20 11.45 38.85 -21.23
CA ALA A 20 12.31 37.88 -20.56
C ALA A 20 11.72 37.40 -19.23
N GLY A 21 11.11 38.30 -18.45
CA GLY A 21 10.40 37.95 -17.22
C GLY A 21 9.17 37.07 -17.47
N SER A 22 8.38 37.36 -18.51
CA SER A 22 7.24 36.54 -18.91
C SER A 22 7.66 35.16 -19.41
N VAL A 23 8.71 35.06 -20.25
CA VAL A 23 9.24 33.79 -20.76
C VAL A 23 9.84 32.96 -19.62
N ALA A 24 10.56 33.58 -18.69
CA ALA A 24 11.07 32.89 -17.50
C ALA A 24 9.93 32.36 -16.62
N LEU A 25 8.86 33.15 -16.39
CA LEU A 25 7.66 32.73 -15.66
C LEU A 25 6.87 31.62 -16.36
N THR A 26 6.80 31.63 -17.71
CA THR A 26 6.10 30.56 -18.45
C THR A 26 6.93 29.27 -18.48
N LEU A 27 8.26 29.37 -18.60
CA LEU A 27 9.15 28.22 -18.55
C LEU A 27 9.21 27.61 -17.14
N SER A 28 9.19 28.42 -16.08
CA SER A 28 9.14 27.91 -14.71
C SER A 28 7.78 27.30 -14.37
N ALA A 29 6.66 27.91 -14.81
CA ALA A 29 5.34 27.30 -14.67
C ALA A 29 5.22 26.01 -15.49
N GLY A 30 5.68 26.00 -16.74
CA GLY A 30 5.67 24.81 -17.60
C GLY A 30 6.62 23.71 -17.14
N GLY A 31 7.75 24.07 -16.55
CA GLY A 31 8.69 23.13 -15.93
C GLY A 31 8.13 22.53 -14.65
N ALA A 32 7.49 23.32 -13.80
CA ALA A 32 6.85 22.83 -12.57
C ALA A 32 5.66 21.91 -12.88
N THR A 33 4.83 22.23 -13.89
CA THR A 33 3.73 21.34 -14.31
C THR A 33 4.23 20.07 -14.99
N ALA A 34 5.26 20.15 -15.84
CA ALA A 34 5.87 18.97 -16.44
C ALA A 34 6.51 18.06 -15.38
N TRP A 35 7.24 18.65 -14.43
CA TRP A 35 7.80 17.92 -13.29
C TRP A 35 6.72 17.26 -12.44
N ALA A 36 5.62 17.97 -12.13
CA ALA A 36 4.53 17.40 -11.36
C ALA A 36 3.81 16.27 -12.12
N LEU A 37 3.59 16.42 -13.43
CA LEU A 37 3.03 15.35 -14.27
C LEU A 37 3.95 14.13 -14.30
N ASP A 38 5.24 14.33 -14.53
CA ASP A 38 6.24 13.26 -14.54
C ASP A 38 6.30 12.54 -13.18
N ARG A 39 6.30 13.29 -12.07
CA ARG A 39 6.42 12.75 -10.72
C ARG A 39 5.18 12.02 -10.23
N PHE A 40 3.97 12.47 -10.57
CA PHE A 40 2.73 12.01 -9.95
C PHE A 40 1.71 11.37 -10.90
N VAL A 41 1.91 11.48 -12.22
CA VAL A 41 0.91 11.04 -13.22
C VAL A 41 1.50 10.08 -14.25
N VAL A 42 2.71 10.35 -14.73
CA VAL A 42 3.38 9.49 -15.71
C VAL A 42 3.81 8.20 -15.02
N GLN A 43 3.41 7.06 -15.60
CA GLN A 43 3.84 5.74 -15.16
C GLN A 43 5.31 5.51 -15.52
N HIS A 44 6.09 5.05 -14.55
CA HIS A 44 7.48 4.65 -14.73
C HIS A 44 7.61 3.15 -14.49
N VAL A 45 7.33 2.37 -15.54
CA VAL A 45 7.42 0.90 -15.49
C VAL A 45 8.90 0.48 -15.46
N ALA A 46 9.30 -0.18 -14.37
CA ALA A 46 10.62 -0.78 -14.22
C ALA A 46 10.62 -2.26 -14.67
N ILE A 47 9.54 -2.99 -14.36
CA ILE A 47 9.32 -4.37 -14.80
C ILE A 47 7.88 -4.46 -15.32
N ALA A 48 7.71 -4.86 -16.59
CA ALA A 48 6.41 -4.88 -17.27
C ALA A 48 5.69 -6.23 -17.22
N ASP A 49 6.37 -7.29 -16.76
CA ASP A 49 5.81 -8.63 -16.59
C ASP A 49 6.40 -9.24 -15.31
N VAL A 50 5.74 -8.94 -14.20
CA VAL A 50 6.18 -9.38 -12.87
C VAL A 50 6.11 -10.90 -12.77
N SER A 51 5.04 -11.54 -13.26
CA SER A 51 4.94 -13.00 -13.27
C SER A 51 6.12 -13.67 -13.98
N ALA A 52 6.52 -13.18 -15.16
CA ALA A 52 7.68 -13.72 -15.87
C ALA A 52 9.00 -13.42 -15.13
N TYR A 53 9.11 -12.24 -14.52
CA TYR A 53 10.28 -11.88 -13.71
C TYR A 53 10.43 -12.81 -12.50
N GLU A 54 9.37 -13.01 -11.71
CA GLU A 54 9.37 -13.92 -10.55
C GLU A 54 9.73 -15.36 -10.95
N ALA A 55 9.14 -15.87 -12.04
CA ALA A 55 9.47 -17.19 -12.57
C ALA A 55 10.97 -17.32 -12.93
N SER A 56 11.57 -16.25 -13.48
CA SER A 56 13.00 -16.23 -13.81
C SER A 56 13.90 -16.23 -12.57
N GLN A 57 13.51 -15.51 -11.51
CA GLN A 57 14.27 -15.43 -10.26
C GLN A 57 14.21 -16.76 -9.50
N ASN A 58 13.04 -17.38 -9.42
CA ASN A 58 12.87 -18.69 -8.78
C ASN A 58 13.65 -19.79 -9.50
N SER A 59 13.72 -19.73 -10.83
CA SER A 59 14.55 -20.65 -11.63
C SER A 59 16.05 -20.47 -11.38
N ALA A 60 16.50 -19.22 -11.19
CA ALA A 60 17.91 -18.90 -10.93
C ALA A 60 18.36 -19.28 -9.50
N ALA A 61 17.44 -19.24 -8.53
CA ALA A 61 17.71 -19.62 -7.14
C ALA A 61 17.92 -21.14 -6.93
N GLY A 62 17.74 -21.96 -7.97
CA GLY A 62 17.83 -23.42 -7.85
C GLY A 62 16.74 -24.03 -6.95
N THR A 63 15.73 -23.23 -6.60
CA THR A 63 14.54 -23.66 -5.89
C THR A 63 13.72 -24.49 -6.86
N THR A 64 14.05 -25.77 -6.98
CA THR A 64 13.08 -26.75 -7.44
C THR A 64 11.98 -26.76 -6.39
N THR A 65 10.92 -25.97 -6.62
CA THR A 65 9.61 -26.33 -6.09
C THR A 65 9.36 -27.72 -6.67
N ALA A 66 9.66 -28.75 -5.89
CA ALA A 66 9.21 -30.08 -6.20
C ALA A 66 7.70 -29.94 -6.26
N ASP A 67 7.18 -29.99 -7.49
CA ASP A 67 5.77 -30.15 -7.79
C ASP A 67 5.33 -31.44 -7.08
N THR A 68 4.97 -31.30 -5.81
CA THR A 68 4.21 -32.30 -5.08
C THR A 68 2.75 -31.93 -5.34
N ALA A 69 2.35 -32.01 -6.61
CA ALA A 69 0.98 -32.24 -6.98
C ALA A 69 0.57 -33.62 -6.44
N ALA A 70 0.16 -33.64 -5.17
CA ALA A 70 -0.81 -34.55 -4.58
C ALA A 70 -0.90 -34.25 -3.08
N ASP A 71 -1.57 -33.17 -2.73
CA ASP A 71 -2.51 -33.29 -1.61
C ASP A 71 -3.91 -33.12 -2.19
N ALA A 72 -4.86 -33.89 -1.69
CA ALA A 72 -6.24 -33.80 -2.13
C ALA A 72 -6.67 -32.34 -1.91
N ALA A 73 -6.87 -31.57 -2.99
CA ALA A 73 -7.32 -30.19 -2.89
C ALA A 73 -8.51 -30.17 -1.94
N ALA A 74 -8.26 -29.68 -0.71
CA ALA A 74 -9.27 -29.67 0.32
C ALA A 74 -10.42 -28.89 -0.28
N THR A 75 -11.62 -29.47 -0.29
CA THR A 75 -12.77 -28.84 -0.92
C THR A 75 -13.01 -27.52 -0.21
N ALA A 76 -12.71 -26.42 -0.89
CA ALA A 76 -12.89 -25.09 -0.34
C ALA A 76 -14.37 -24.88 -0.02
N VAL A 77 -14.65 -24.41 1.19
CA VAL A 77 -15.99 -24.02 1.62
C VAL A 77 -15.99 -22.51 1.77
N THR A 78 -16.83 -21.84 0.98
CA THR A 78 -16.96 -20.39 1.00
C THR A 78 -18.39 -20.01 1.34
N THR A 79 -18.55 -19.06 2.26
CA THR A 79 -19.81 -18.39 2.59
C THR A 79 -19.69 -16.90 2.30
N ASP A 80 -20.71 -16.12 2.65
CA ASP A 80 -20.67 -14.66 2.50
C ASP A 80 -19.58 -14.01 3.36
N THR A 81 -19.17 -14.64 4.47
CA THR A 81 -18.23 -14.07 5.44
C THR A 81 -17.16 -15.05 5.92
N SER A 82 -17.01 -16.20 5.28
CA SER A 82 -15.95 -17.16 5.64
C SER A 82 -15.45 -17.97 4.47
N TYR A 83 -14.17 -18.35 4.54
CA TYR A 83 -13.52 -19.26 3.60
C TYR A 83 -12.71 -20.28 4.40
N SER A 84 -12.75 -21.54 4.00
CA SER A 84 -11.95 -22.61 4.59
C SER A 84 -11.47 -23.56 3.52
N ALA A 85 -10.16 -23.80 3.46
CA ALA A 85 -9.53 -24.78 2.59
C ALA A 85 -8.31 -25.38 3.31
N GLY A 86 -8.39 -26.67 3.64
CA GLY A 86 -7.40 -27.31 4.51
C GLY A 86 -7.42 -26.67 5.90
N ASP A 87 -6.25 -26.32 6.42
CA ASP A 87 -6.13 -25.60 7.69
C ASP A 87 -6.17 -24.06 7.51
N THR A 88 -6.25 -23.57 6.26
CA THR A 88 -6.43 -22.14 5.98
C THR A 88 -7.88 -21.75 6.23
N ASN A 89 -8.10 -20.75 7.08
CA ASN A 89 -9.41 -20.23 7.44
C ASN A 89 -9.42 -18.70 7.41
N ILE A 90 -10.49 -18.13 6.88
CA ILE A 90 -10.74 -16.69 6.84
C ILE A 90 -12.14 -16.45 7.40
N SER A 91 -12.27 -15.51 8.33
CA SER A 91 -13.55 -15.04 8.85
C SER A 91 -13.62 -13.52 8.76
N ILE A 92 -14.64 -13.01 8.08
CA ILE A 92 -14.90 -11.58 7.91
C ILE A 92 -15.95 -11.14 8.93
N SER A 93 -15.69 -10.03 9.62
CA SER A 93 -16.67 -9.38 10.51
C SER A 93 -16.68 -7.88 10.32
N THR A 94 -17.83 -7.26 10.60
CA THR A 94 -18.02 -5.81 10.58
C THR A 94 -18.35 -5.34 11.98
N VAL A 95 -17.71 -4.25 12.40
CA VAL A 95 -17.96 -3.61 13.68
C VAL A 95 -18.30 -2.14 13.45
N THR A 96 -19.40 -1.70 14.06
CA THR A 96 -19.80 -0.29 14.08
C THR A 96 -19.90 0.18 15.53
N THR A 97 -19.20 1.26 15.85
CA THR A 97 -19.21 1.91 17.17
C THR A 97 -19.51 3.39 17.04
N GLY A 98 -19.79 4.07 18.15
CA GLY A 98 -20.15 5.49 18.15
C GLY A 98 -21.55 5.77 17.59
N THR A 99 -21.90 7.06 17.47
CA THR A 99 -23.19 7.49 16.89
C THR A 99 -23.04 8.83 16.18
N GLY A 100 -23.87 9.08 15.16
CA GLY A 100 -23.85 10.34 14.42
C GLY A 100 -22.53 10.57 13.70
N ASP A 101 -21.97 11.77 13.81
CA ASP A 101 -20.72 12.12 13.12
C ASP A 101 -19.47 11.47 13.73
N SER A 102 -19.58 10.85 14.91
CA SER A 102 -18.49 10.07 15.53
C SER A 102 -18.64 8.55 15.33
N THR A 103 -19.58 8.11 14.49
CA THR A 103 -19.69 6.69 14.13
C THR A 103 -18.38 6.23 13.46
N VAL A 104 -17.92 5.04 13.80
CA VAL A 104 -16.78 4.37 13.17
C VAL A 104 -17.24 2.99 12.71
N THR A 105 -17.03 2.69 11.43
CA THR A 105 -17.26 1.35 10.87
C THR A 105 -15.93 0.77 10.40
N TYR A 106 -15.61 -0.43 10.86
CA TYR A 106 -14.41 -1.15 10.44
C TYR A 106 -14.71 -2.63 10.22
N TYR A 107 -13.83 -3.26 9.45
CA TYR A 107 -13.94 -4.62 8.97
C TYR A 107 -12.70 -5.38 9.39
N VAL A 108 -12.91 -6.59 9.88
CA VAL A 108 -11.83 -7.47 10.36
C VAL A 108 -11.88 -8.75 9.55
N ALA A 109 -10.75 -9.10 8.93
CA ALA A 109 -10.50 -10.44 8.45
C ALA A 109 -9.57 -11.14 9.46
N ASP A 110 -10.11 -12.12 10.17
CA ASP A 110 -9.35 -13.06 11.00
C ASP A 110 -8.90 -14.22 10.11
N VAL A 111 -7.58 -14.39 9.97
CA VAL A 111 -6.95 -15.26 8.98
C VAL A 111 -5.97 -16.19 9.67
N VAL A 112 -6.25 -17.49 9.59
CA VAL A 112 -5.31 -18.56 9.93
C VAL A 112 -4.82 -19.18 8.64
N LEU A 113 -3.51 -19.25 8.45
CA LEU A 113 -2.87 -19.83 7.26
C LEU A 113 -2.36 -21.23 7.57
N ASP A 114 -2.59 -22.17 6.67
CA ASP A 114 -1.92 -23.49 6.70
C ASP A 114 -0.42 -23.32 6.41
N ASP A 115 -0.12 -22.59 5.31
CA ASP A 115 1.24 -22.23 4.90
C ASP A 115 1.36 -20.70 4.78
N ALA A 116 2.41 -20.12 5.37
CA ALA A 116 2.65 -18.68 5.37
C ALA A 116 2.74 -18.07 3.96
N THR A 117 3.20 -18.86 2.97
CA THR A 117 3.33 -18.43 1.57
C THR A 117 1.99 -18.32 0.84
N THR A 118 0.91 -18.83 1.43
CA THR A 118 -0.46 -18.64 0.95
C THR A 118 -0.87 -17.17 0.94
N LEU A 119 -0.33 -16.36 1.85
CA LEU A 119 -0.43 -14.90 1.79
C LEU A 119 0.53 -14.37 0.73
N GLN A 120 0.00 -14.07 -0.44
CA GLN A 120 0.75 -13.57 -1.59
C GLN A 120 0.59 -12.06 -1.73
N SER A 121 1.36 -11.49 -2.66
CA SER A 121 1.17 -10.11 -3.11
C SER A 121 1.13 -10.06 -4.63
N ALA A 122 0.40 -9.09 -5.15
CA ALA A 122 0.31 -8.83 -6.59
C ALA A 122 0.39 -7.32 -6.84
N PHE A 123 0.93 -6.97 -8.00
CA PHE A 123 1.09 -5.59 -8.45
C PHE A 123 0.00 -5.20 -9.44
N ALA A 124 -0.36 -3.92 -9.44
CA ALA A 124 -1.24 -3.32 -10.44
C ALA A 124 -0.72 -3.58 -11.87
N ASN A 125 -1.60 -4.02 -12.77
CA ASN A 125 -1.27 -4.35 -14.17
C ASN A 125 -0.09 -5.34 -14.34
N ASN A 126 0.14 -6.25 -13.38
CA ASN A 126 1.29 -7.19 -13.39
C ASN A 126 2.64 -6.49 -13.64
N SER A 127 2.79 -5.26 -13.14
CA SER A 127 3.93 -4.40 -13.44
C SER A 127 4.47 -3.75 -12.17
N PHE A 128 5.80 -3.68 -12.04
CA PHE A 128 6.49 -3.00 -10.95
C PHE A 128 7.07 -1.67 -11.44
N GLY A 129 6.86 -0.60 -10.66
CA GLY A 129 7.29 0.76 -11.03
C GLY A 129 6.55 1.85 -10.27
N GLU A 130 6.71 3.10 -10.69
CA GLU A 130 6.05 4.25 -10.07
C GLU A 130 4.78 4.67 -10.81
N ASN A 131 3.80 5.19 -10.05
CA ASN A 131 2.50 5.69 -10.52
C ASN A 131 1.63 4.66 -11.29
N ILE A 132 1.95 3.37 -11.22
CA ILE A 132 1.13 2.29 -11.76
C ILE A 132 0.09 1.93 -10.71
N THR A 133 -1.18 2.06 -11.06
CA THR A 133 -2.27 1.81 -10.10
C THR A 133 -3.44 1.08 -10.74
N GLU A 134 -4.13 0.31 -9.92
CA GLU A 134 -5.35 -0.43 -10.25
C GLU A 134 -6.18 -0.61 -8.97
N THR A 135 -7.50 -0.80 -9.08
CA THR A 135 -8.32 -1.01 -7.87
C THR A 135 -7.97 -2.35 -7.22
N THR A 136 -8.02 -2.40 -5.89
CA THR A 136 -7.74 -3.63 -5.12
C THR A 136 -8.57 -4.81 -5.65
N SER A 137 -9.86 -4.58 -5.95
CA SER A 137 -10.74 -5.59 -6.54
C SER A 137 -10.31 -6.11 -7.91
N ALA A 138 -9.73 -5.26 -8.77
CA ALA A 138 -9.28 -5.66 -10.09
C ALA A 138 -7.98 -6.47 -10.00
N ILE A 139 -7.01 -6.03 -9.18
CA ILE A 139 -5.80 -6.81 -8.91
C ILE A 139 -6.18 -8.16 -8.28
N ALA A 140 -7.14 -8.17 -7.34
CA ALA A 140 -7.63 -9.39 -6.71
C ALA A 140 -8.29 -10.35 -7.72
N ALA A 141 -9.11 -9.83 -8.64
CA ALA A 141 -9.76 -10.63 -9.67
C ALA A 141 -8.75 -11.25 -10.65
N ASP A 142 -7.74 -10.49 -11.08
CA ASP A 142 -6.69 -10.97 -11.99
C ASP A 142 -5.83 -12.08 -11.39
N ASN A 143 -5.78 -12.16 -10.06
CA ASN A 143 -5.01 -13.15 -9.30
C ASN A 143 -5.87 -14.24 -8.64
N ASN A 144 -7.15 -14.36 -9.03
CA ASN A 144 -8.10 -15.32 -8.47
C ASN A 144 -8.17 -15.29 -6.93
N ALA A 145 -8.12 -14.11 -6.34
CA ALA A 145 -8.15 -13.96 -4.89
C ALA A 145 -9.54 -14.31 -4.33
N VAL A 146 -9.57 -15.05 -3.21
CA VAL A 146 -10.74 -15.13 -2.34
C VAL A 146 -10.75 -14.03 -1.29
N PHE A 147 -9.58 -13.52 -0.91
CA PHE A 147 -9.43 -12.42 0.04
C PHE A 147 -8.31 -11.49 -0.43
N ALA A 148 -8.51 -10.18 -0.30
CA ALA A 148 -7.47 -9.19 -0.51
C ALA A 148 -7.69 -7.92 0.31
N ILE A 149 -6.59 -7.24 0.63
CA ILE A 149 -6.58 -5.84 1.09
C ILE A 149 -5.61 -5.03 0.23
N ASN A 150 -5.76 -3.71 0.23
CA ASN A 150 -4.75 -2.83 -0.38
C ASN A 150 -3.35 -3.06 0.24
N GLY A 151 -2.30 -2.82 -0.54
CA GLY A 151 -0.90 -2.96 -0.12
C GLY A 151 -0.33 -1.71 0.57
N ASP A 152 0.99 -1.57 0.52
CA ASP A 152 1.71 -0.42 1.07
C ASP A 152 1.78 0.79 0.11
N TYR A 153 1.24 0.62 -1.11
CA TYR A 153 1.24 1.64 -2.14
C TYR A 153 2.67 2.04 -2.57
N TYR A 154 3.69 1.16 -2.52
CA TYR A 154 5.10 1.52 -2.79
C TYR A 154 5.35 2.42 -4.03
N GLY A 155 4.50 2.34 -5.06
CA GLY A 155 4.64 3.04 -6.34
C GLY A 155 4.58 4.57 -6.30
N PHE A 156 4.27 5.22 -5.16
CA PHE A 156 4.42 6.69 -5.05
C PHE A 156 5.85 7.13 -4.67
N ARG A 157 6.72 6.18 -4.34
CA ARG A 157 8.10 6.39 -3.86
C ARG A 157 9.11 5.57 -4.65
N ASP A 158 10.35 6.03 -4.57
CA ASP A 158 11.58 5.39 -5.07
C ASP A 158 12.35 4.66 -3.97
N THR A 159 11.92 4.77 -2.70
CA THR A 159 12.54 4.15 -1.51
C THR A 159 11.66 3.06 -0.89
N GLY A 160 12.24 2.28 0.03
CA GLY A 160 11.65 1.12 0.69
C GLY A 160 12.22 -0.19 0.16
N ILE A 161 12.29 -1.21 1.02
CA ILE A 161 12.65 -2.56 0.59
C ILE A 161 11.38 -3.29 0.16
N VAL A 162 11.34 -3.70 -1.12
CA VAL A 162 10.19 -4.37 -1.75
C VAL A 162 10.59 -5.79 -2.10
N ILE A 163 10.12 -6.73 -1.29
CA ILE A 163 10.16 -8.17 -1.56
C ILE A 163 8.71 -8.62 -1.67
N ARG A 164 8.35 -9.25 -2.78
CA ARG A 164 7.03 -9.88 -2.99
C ARG A 164 7.24 -11.31 -3.44
N ASN A 165 6.49 -12.23 -2.84
CA ASN A 165 6.53 -13.65 -3.17
C ASN A 165 7.96 -14.23 -3.20
N GLY A 166 8.81 -13.80 -2.26
CA GLY A 166 10.19 -14.23 -2.12
C GLY A 166 11.16 -13.64 -3.14
N VAL A 167 10.74 -12.65 -3.92
CA VAL A 167 11.53 -12.01 -4.98
C VAL A 167 11.78 -10.55 -4.66
N VAL A 168 13.02 -10.08 -4.86
CA VAL A 168 13.43 -8.69 -4.63
C VAL A 168 13.10 -7.83 -5.85
N PHE A 169 12.40 -6.72 -5.60
CA PHE A 169 12.06 -5.69 -6.59
C PHE A 169 12.75 -4.35 -6.31
N ARG A 170 13.06 -4.06 -5.04
CA ARG A 170 13.77 -2.85 -4.62
C ARG A 170 14.50 -3.08 -3.30
N ASP A 171 15.70 -2.53 -3.19
CA ASP A 171 16.53 -2.57 -1.97
C ASP A 171 17.05 -1.15 -1.64
N GLU A 172 16.11 -0.22 -1.37
CA GLU A 172 16.41 1.19 -1.10
C GLU A 172 15.86 1.58 0.28
N GLY A 173 16.37 0.93 1.33
CA GLY A 173 15.84 1.05 2.70
C GLY A 173 15.80 2.47 3.25
N ALA A 174 14.68 2.84 3.88
CA ALA A 174 14.44 4.22 4.32
C ALA A 174 13.68 4.36 5.64
N ARG A 175 13.04 3.30 6.14
CA ARG A 175 12.13 3.37 7.31
C ARG A 175 12.03 2.03 8.04
N GLN A 176 11.12 1.94 9.00
CA GLN A 176 10.73 0.64 9.54
C GLN A 176 9.84 -0.09 8.53
N GLY A 177 10.17 -1.34 8.22
CA GLY A 177 9.36 -2.23 7.39
C GLY A 177 8.70 -3.33 8.22
N LEU A 178 7.74 -4.03 7.62
CA LEU A 178 7.20 -5.30 8.11
C LEU A 178 7.66 -6.43 7.20
N ALA A 179 8.16 -7.52 7.74
CA ALA A 179 8.58 -8.70 6.98
C ALA A 179 7.76 -9.92 7.40
N PHE A 180 7.16 -10.60 6.42
CA PHE A 180 6.48 -11.88 6.56
C PHE A 180 7.46 -12.99 6.19
N TYR A 181 7.66 -13.97 7.06
CA TYR A 181 8.61 -15.06 6.86
C TYR A 181 7.89 -16.34 6.45
N ARG A 182 8.60 -17.20 5.71
CA ARG A 182 8.09 -18.52 5.30
C ARG A 182 7.77 -19.46 6.46
N ASP A 183 8.33 -19.21 7.65
CA ASP A 183 8.06 -19.97 8.86
C ASP A 183 6.80 -19.50 9.62
N GLY A 184 6.07 -18.54 9.06
CA GLY A 184 4.85 -17.99 9.65
C GLY A 184 5.07 -16.86 10.64
N THR A 185 6.32 -16.52 10.96
CA THR A 185 6.62 -15.35 11.79
C THR A 185 6.51 -14.06 10.98
N VAL A 186 6.16 -12.96 11.66
CA VAL A 186 6.09 -11.62 11.07
C VAL A 186 6.82 -10.66 12.01
N LYS A 187 7.73 -9.84 11.46
CA LYS A 187 8.59 -8.96 12.27
C LYS A 187 8.66 -7.56 11.70
N VAL A 188 8.64 -6.57 12.58
CA VAL A 188 9.05 -5.20 12.24
C VAL A 188 10.58 -5.15 12.22
N TYR A 189 11.15 -4.53 11.19
CA TYR A 189 12.59 -4.40 11.02
C TYR A 189 12.97 -2.98 10.58
N ASP A 190 14.24 -2.61 10.76
CA ASP A 190 14.79 -1.34 10.30
C ASP A 190 15.46 -1.52 8.94
N GLU A 191 14.86 -0.94 7.89
CA GLU A 191 15.40 -1.03 6.53
C GLU A 191 16.73 -0.29 6.38
N THR A 192 17.04 0.68 7.24
CA THR A 192 18.29 1.46 7.12
C THR A 192 19.53 0.67 7.54
N THR A 193 19.33 -0.47 8.19
CA THR A 193 20.38 -1.35 8.69
C THR A 193 20.26 -2.79 8.16
N THR A 194 19.32 -3.05 7.26
CA THR A 194 19.02 -4.38 6.70
C THR A 194 19.00 -4.30 5.17
N THR A 195 19.45 -5.36 4.48
CA THR A 195 19.37 -5.45 3.01
C THR A 195 18.33 -6.47 2.56
N ALA A 196 17.82 -6.33 1.34
CA ALA A 196 16.90 -7.30 0.74
C ALA A 196 17.52 -8.71 0.68
N ASP A 197 18.80 -8.83 0.30
CA ASP A 197 19.51 -10.12 0.25
C ASP A 197 19.57 -10.80 1.63
N GLN A 198 19.77 -10.03 2.71
CA GLN A 198 19.74 -10.58 4.06
C GLN A 198 18.35 -11.10 4.42
N LEU A 199 17.30 -10.33 4.12
CA LEU A 199 15.91 -10.75 4.36
C LEU A 199 15.56 -12.02 3.58
N ILE A 200 15.98 -12.13 2.31
CA ILE A 200 15.80 -13.35 1.51
C ILE A 200 16.51 -14.54 2.17
N ALA A 201 17.77 -14.37 2.60
CA ALA A 201 18.54 -15.41 3.27
C ALA A 201 17.89 -15.84 4.59
N ASP A 202 17.26 -14.91 5.31
CA ASP A 202 16.52 -15.17 6.55
C ASP A 202 15.11 -15.77 6.30
N GLY A 203 14.73 -15.98 5.03
CA GLY A 203 13.49 -16.67 4.68
C GLY A 203 12.28 -15.76 4.52
N VAL A 204 12.47 -14.45 4.29
CA VAL A 204 11.36 -13.50 4.04
C VAL A 204 10.62 -13.83 2.73
N TRP A 205 9.30 -13.84 2.84
CA TRP A 205 8.34 -14.05 1.76
C TRP A 205 7.82 -12.73 1.21
N ASN A 206 7.30 -11.85 2.05
CA ASN A 206 6.84 -10.51 1.66
C ASN A 206 7.42 -9.46 2.59
N THR A 207 7.62 -8.24 2.09
CA THR A 207 7.82 -7.05 2.93
C THR A 207 6.71 -6.03 2.71
N LEU A 208 6.53 -5.12 3.66
CA LEU A 208 5.78 -3.88 3.48
C LEU A 208 6.64 -2.71 3.99
N SER A 209 6.71 -1.63 3.20
CA SER A 209 7.51 -0.45 3.52
C SER A 209 6.63 0.78 3.68
N PHE A 210 5.95 0.91 4.83
CA PHE A 210 5.02 2.00 5.08
C PHE A 210 5.11 2.54 6.51
N GLY A 211 4.45 1.85 7.44
CA GLY A 211 4.47 2.12 8.86
C GLY A 211 3.49 3.22 9.30
N PRO A 212 3.57 3.62 10.57
CA PRO A 212 4.45 3.06 11.61
C PRO A 212 4.03 1.66 12.07
N SER A 213 4.90 1.04 12.88
CA SER A 213 4.46 -0.02 13.80
C SER A 213 3.48 0.57 14.83
N LEU A 214 2.38 -0.13 15.07
CA LEU A 214 1.28 0.27 15.95
C LEU A 214 1.42 -0.36 17.34
N LEU A 215 1.85 -1.62 17.39
CA LEU A 215 2.02 -2.38 18.62
C LEU A 215 3.43 -2.94 18.71
N ASP A 216 3.99 -2.90 19.92
CA ASP A 216 5.23 -3.57 20.30
C ASP A 216 4.95 -4.48 21.50
N ASN A 217 5.06 -5.79 21.30
CA ASN A 217 4.76 -6.80 22.33
C ASN A 217 3.37 -6.66 22.98
N GLY A 218 2.35 -6.34 22.15
CA GLY A 218 0.96 -6.18 22.57
C GLY A 218 0.63 -4.82 23.19
N GLU A 219 1.60 -3.91 23.28
CA GLU A 219 1.41 -2.56 23.82
C GLU A 219 1.44 -1.50 22.71
N VAL A 220 0.63 -0.45 22.86
CA VAL A 220 0.59 0.66 21.91
C VAL A 220 1.96 1.34 21.84
N ALA A 221 2.52 1.42 20.62
CA ALA A 221 3.82 2.01 20.40
C ALA A 221 3.81 3.51 20.75
N ALA A 222 4.88 3.99 21.39
CA ALA A 222 4.99 5.37 21.81
C ALA A 222 5.21 6.31 20.61
N GLY A 223 4.55 7.48 20.61
CA GLY A 223 4.75 8.52 19.60
C GLY A 223 4.14 8.24 18.22
N ILE A 224 3.28 7.22 18.08
CA ILE A 224 2.68 6.84 16.79
C ILE A 224 1.82 7.92 16.13
N GLU A 225 1.32 8.90 16.89
CA GLU A 225 0.57 10.05 16.34
C GLU A 225 1.47 11.16 15.79
N ASP A 226 2.75 11.17 16.20
CA ASP A 226 3.76 12.14 15.76
C ASP A 226 4.58 11.62 14.57
N VAL A 227 4.35 10.38 14.13
CA VAL A 227 5.01 9.81 12.95
C VAL A 227 4.39 10.44 11.70
N GLU A 228 5.18 11.19 10.95
CA GLU A 228 4.83 11.63 9.60
C GLU A 228 5.37 10.64 8.56
N VAL A 229 4.48 9.92 7.89
CA VAL A 229 4.82 9.14 6.69
C VAL A 229 4.78 10.10 5.50
N ASP A 230 5.90 10.78 5.28
CA ASP A 230 6.13 11.82 4.25
C ASP A 230 5.37 13.15 4.38
N THR A 231 6.11 14.24 4.23
CA THR A 231 5.62 15.63 4.22
C THR A 231 5.43 16.20 2.80
N ASN A 232 5.42 15.34 1.77
CA ASN A 232 5.36 15.77 0.38
C ASN A 232 4.08 16.54 0.02
N PHE A 233 4.23 17.54 -0.86
CA PHE A 233 3.18 18.44 -1.33
C PHE A 233 2.05 17.64 -1.99
N GLY A 234 0.83 17.73 -1.45
CA GLY A 234 -0.36 17.04 -1.97
C GLY A 234 -0.78 15.79 -1.19
N ASN A 235 0.01 15.33 -0.20
CA ASN A 235 -0.42 14.28 0.71
C ASN A 235 -1.40 14.86 1.75
N HIS A 236 -2.50 14.14 2.03
CA HIS A 236 -3.33 14.47 3.19
C HIS A 236 -2.58 14.06 4.45
N SER A 237 -2.59 14.91 5.49
CA SER A 237 -2.00 14.52 6.78
C SER A 237 -2.54 13.16 7.21
N ILE A 238 -1.64 12.25 7.56
CA ILE A 238 -1.99 10.96 8.16
C ILE A 238 -2.43 11.09 9.62
N GLN A 239 -2.49 12.31 10.15
CA GLN A 239 -2.96 12.59 11.50
C GLN A 239 -4.49 12.73 11.56
N GLY A 240 -5.03 12.54 12.76
CA GLY A 240 -6.47 12.62 13.02
C GLY A 240 -7.24 11.39 12.54
N GLU A 241 -8.56 11.53 12.52
CA GLU A 241 -9.49 10.47 12.11
C GLU A 241 -9.42 10.27 10.60
N GLN A 242 -8.98 9.09 10.19
CA GLN A 242 -8.81 8.72 8.79
C GLN A 242 -9.36 7.31 8.54
N PRO A 243 -9.75 6.99 7.30
CA PRO A 243 -9.76 5.60 6.87
C PRO A 243 -8.34 5.03 7.00
N ARG A 244 -8.23 3.79 7.47
CA ARG A 244 -6.95 3.13 7.75
C ARG A 244 -6.99 1.69 7.30
N THR A 245 -5.82 1.14 6.97
CA THR A 245 -5.62 -0.29 6.83
C THR A 245 -4.43 -0.73 7.69
N ALA A 246 -4.56 -1.87 8.37
CA ALA A 246 -3.49 -2.44 9.18
C ALA A 246 -3.44 -3.96 9.08
N VAL A 247 -2.23 -4.47 9.33
CA VAL A 247 -1.96 -5.90 9.54
C VAL A 247 -1.60 -6.12 11.00
N GLY A 248 -2.15 -7.16 11.62
CA GLY A 248 -1.87 -7.58 12.98
C GLY A 248 -1.47 -9.04 13.04
N VAL A 249 -0.61 -9.36 14.00
CA VAL A 249 -0.08 -10.69 14.25
C VAL A 249 -0.62 -11.15 15.60
N ILE A 250 -1.49 -12.16 15.59
CA ILE A 250 -1.95 -12.81 16.83
C ILE A 250 -0.92 -13.86 17.24
N ASP A 251 -0.54 -14.74 16.32
CA ASP A 251 0.47 -15.79 16.49
C ASP A 251 1.10 -16.14 15.13
N GLY A 252 2.02 -17.11 15.08
CA GLY A 252 2.54 -17.67 13.84
C GLY A 252 1.41 -18.17 12.94
N ASN A 253 1.39 -17.71 11.68
CA ASN A 253 0.32 -17.97 10.71
C ASN A 253 -1.10 -17.49 11.11
N HIS A 254 -1.28 -16.82 12.25
CA HIS A 254 -2.57 -16.25 12.67
C HIS A 254 -2.50 -14.73 12.62
N LEU A 255 -3.12 -14.17 11.58
CA LEU A 255 -3.09 -12.75 11.28
C LEU A 255 -4.50 -12.15 11.37
N VAL A 256 -4.56 -10.86 11.65
CA VAL A 256 -5.77 -10.06 11.47
C VAL A 256 -5.50 -8.91 10.52
N PHE A 257 -6.42 -8.69 9.58
CA PHE A 257 -6.38 -7.54 8.69
C PHE A 257 -7.56 -6.65 9.01
N VAL A 258 -7.29 -5.36 9.23
CA VAL A 258 -8.32 -4.39 9.59
C VAL A 258 -8.37 -3.30 8.54
N VAL A 259 -9.58 -3.05 8.02
CA VAL A 259 -9.88 -1.89 7.17
C VAL A 259 -10.91 -1.05 7.88
N VAL A 260 -10.58 0.20 8.15
CA VAL A 260 -11.46 1.20 8.77
C VAL A 260 -11.94 2.15 7.68
N ASP A 261 -13.26 2.27 7.51
CA ASP A 261 -13.83 3.32 6.66
C ASP A 261 -13.75 4.67 7.38
N GLY A 262 -13.74 5.77 6.64
CA GLY A 262 -13.64 7.11 7.23
C GLY A 262 -13.96 8.21 6.24
N ARG A 263 -13.87 9.48 6.69
CA ARG A 263 -14.19 10.68 5.90
C ARG A 263 -15.62 10.67 5.33
N SER A 264 -16.54 9.97 5.97
CA SER A 264 -17.92 9.84 5.51
C SER A 264 -18.89 10.28 6.61
N PRO A 265 -19.31 11.55 6.63
CA PRO A 265 -20.19 12.09 7.67
C PRO A 265 -21.46 11.25 7.83
N GLY A 266 -21.81 10.92 9.07
CA GLY A 266 -22.95 10.08 9.41
C GLY A 266 -22.81 8.58 9.10
N TYR A 267 -21.69 8.13 8.53
CA TYR A 267 -21.41 6.71 8.26
C TYR A 267 -20.14 6.21 8.96
N SER A 268 -18.99 6.86 8.71
CA SER A 268 -17.75 6.56 9.41
C SER A 268 -16.80 7.77 9.42
N ALA A 269 -16.40 8.20 10.61
CA ALA A 269 -15.41 9.25 10.81
C ALA A 269 -14.00 8.77 10.42
N GLY A 270 -13.70 7.50 10.71
CA GLY A 270 -12.34 6.95 10.70
C GLY A 270 -11.74 6.91 12.09
N VAL A 271 -10.45 6.58 12.19
CA VAL A 271 -9.75 6.53 13.49
C VAL A 271 -8.38 7.18 13.42
N THR A 272 -7.89 7.63 14.58
CA THR A 272 -6.50 8.04 14.76
C THR A 272 -5.57 6.84 14.72
N MET A 273 -4.26 7.07 14.73
CA MET A 273 -3.30 5.96 14.75
C MET A 273 -3.41 5.15 16.05
N THR A 274 -3.62 5.83 17.17
CA THR A 274 -3.88 5.23 18.49
C THR A 274 -5.18 4.44 18.49
N GLY A 275 -6.26 5.00 17.92
CA GLY A 275 -7.53 4.27 17.82
C GLY A 275 -7.40 2.99 16.97
N LEU A 276 -6.58 3.03 15.90
CA LEU A 276 -6.25 1.84 15.13
C LEU A 276 -5.44 0.84 15.98
N ALA A 277 -4.41 1.29 16.69
CA ALA A 277 -3.61 0.44 17.57
C ALA A 277 -4.46 -0.23 18.67
N GLU A 278 -5.39 0.50 19.28
CA GLU A 278 -6.35 -0.03 20.28
C GLU A 278 -7.29 -1.08 19.68
N ILE A 279 -7.76 -0.90 18.43
CA ILE A 279 -8.52 -1.94 17.71
C ILE A 279 -7.67 -3.20 17.54
N MET A 280 -6.45 -3.05 17.05
CA MET A 280 -5.54 -4.19 16.84
C MET A 280 -5.22 -4.92 18.16
N GLN A 281 -4.99 -4.16 19.24
CA GLN A 281 -4.73 -4.70 20.57
C GLN A 281 -5.96 -5.46 21.09
N GLY A 282 -7.16 -4.90 20.92
CA GLY A 282 -8.42 -5.54 21.31
C GLY A 282 -8.73 -6.84 20.55
N LEU A 283 -8.19 -6.99 19.34
CA LEU A 283 -8.25 -8.23 18.55
C LEU A 283 -7.19 -9.27 18.97
N GLY A 284 -6.31 -8.94 19.93
CA GLY A 284 -5.27 -9.83 20.43
C GLY A 284 -3.97 -9.79 19.65
N ALA A 285 -3.77 -8.79 18.78
CA ALA A 285 -2.51 -8.66 18.06
C ALA A 285 -1.36 -8.29 19.02
N THR A 286 -0.24 -9.00 18.91
CA THR A 286 1.01 -8.72 19.65
C THR A 286 1.95 -7.78 18.88
N THR A 287 1.86 -7.82 17.55
CA THR A 287 2.50 -6.87 16.64
C THR A 287 1.43 -6.37 15.68
N ALA A 288 1.41 -5.08 15.39
CA ALA A 288 0.54 -4.54 14.35
C ALA A 288 1.24 -3.41 13.60
N TYR A 289 0.90 -3.23 12.33
CA TYR A 289 1.60 -2.35 11.42
C TYR A 289 0.62 -1.66 10.49
N ASN A 290 0.74 -0.34 10.36
CA ASN A 290 -0.09 0.47 9.48
C ASN A 290 0.45 0.42 8.05
N ILE A 291 -0.48 0.34 7.08
CA ILE A 291 -0.17 0.39 5.64
C ILE A 291 -0.93 1.55 4.97
N ASP A 292 -0.95 1.60 3.64
CA ASP A 292 -1.65 2.67 2.94
C ASP A 292 -3.14 2.69 3.33
N GLY A 293 -3.66 3.91 3.50
CA GLY A 293 -4.99 4.15 4.02
C GLY A 293 -5.69 5.26 3.24
N GLY A 294 -6.56 6.00 3.94
CA GLY A 294 -7.41 6.99 3.29
C GLY A 294 -8.26 6.32 2.19
N GLY A 295 -8.33 6.94 1.02
CA GLY A 295 -9.11 6.39 -0.10
C GLY A 295 -8.62 5.05 -0.67
N SER A 296 -7.42 4.56 -0.31
CA SER A 296 -6.97 3.22 -0.70
C SER A 296 -7.53 2.13 0.22
N SER A 297 -8.04 2.47 1.40
CA SER A 297 -8.47 1.49 2.41
C SER A 297 -9.58 0.61 1.85
N THR A 298 -9.24 -0.64 1.54
CA THR A 298 -10.10 -1.53 0.77
C THR A 298 -9.92 -2.96 1.24
N MET A 299 -11.03 -3.65 1.49
CA MET A 299 -11.08 -5.09 1.72
C MET A 299 -11.98 -5.72 0.66
N TYR A 300 -11.48 -6.78 0.04
CA TYR A 300 -12.18 -7.58 -0.96
C TYR A 300 -12.29 -9.01 -0.44
N PHE A 301 -13.46 -9.61 -0.62
CA PHE A 301 -13.72 -11.00 -0.25
C PHE A 301 -14.70 -11.63 -1.23
N ASN A 302 -14.40 -12.83 -1.69
CA ASN A 302 -15.27 -13.69 -2.48
C ASN A 302 -15.98 -12.97 -3.65
N GLY A 303 -15.22 -12.32 -4.52
CA GLY A 303 -15.79 -11.66 -5.71
C GLY A 303 -16.31 -10.24 -5.48
N SER A 304 -16.30 -9.74 -4.23
CA SER A 304 -16.99 -8.50 -3.86
C SER A 304 -16.18 -7.61 -2.93
N LEU A 305 -16.46 -6.31 -3.01
CA LEU A 305 -15.98 -5.33 -2.04
C LEU A 305 -16.69 -5.51 -0.70
N VAL A 306 -15.93 -5.53 0.40
CA VAL A 306 -16.45 -5.73 1.76
C VAL A 306 -16.81 -4.40 2.43
N ASN A 307 -15.95 -3.40 2.29
CA ASN A 307 -16.13 -2.09 2.91
C ASN A 307 -16.81 -1.07 1.98
N ASN A 308 -17.04 0.16 2.46
CA ASN A 308 -17.59 1.25 1.67
C ASN A 308 -16.57 2.41 1.60
N PRO A 309 -15.57 2.32 0.69
CA PRO A 309 -14.50 3.31 0.60
C PRO A 309 -15.04 4.74 0.48
N LEU A 310 -14.62 5.59 1.42
CA LEU A 310 -15.03 7.00 1.55
C LEU A 310 -16.56 7.24 1.65
N GLY A 311 -17.36 6.18 1.84
CA GLY A 311 -18.82 6.24 1.78
C GLY A 311 -19.41 6.30 0.38
N GLU A 312 -18.59 6.16 -0.66
CA GLU A 312 -19.00 6.30 -2.08
C GLU A 312 -19.03 4.97 -2.83
N ASN A 313 -18.70 3.86 -2.17
CA ASN A 313 -18.57 2.53 -2.74
C ASN A 313 -17.66 2.52 -3.98
N LYS A 314 -16.59 3.34 -3.94
CA LYS A 314 -15.69 3.58 -5.06
C LYS A 314 -14.24 3.51 -4.58
N GLU A 315 -13.55 2.47 -5.05
CA GLU A 315 -12.15 2.23 -4.76
C GLU A 315 -11.24 3.30 -5.41
N ARG A 316 -10.14 3.62 -4.73
CA ARG A 316 -8.98 4.28 -5.33
C ARG A 316 -8.00 3.22 -5.81
N GLY A 317 -7.27 3.52 -6.88
CA GLY A 317 -6.17 2.67 -7.33
C GLY A 317 -5.05 2.60 -6.29
N THR A 318 -4.49 1.41 -6.10
CA THR A 318 -3.27 1.11 -5.34
C THR A 318 -2.22 0.51 -6.28
N SER A 319 -0.95 0.47 -5.90
CA SER A 319 0.13 -0.16 -6.68
C SER A 319 0.23 -1.66 -6.48
N ASP A 320 -0.29 -2.15 -5.36
CA ASP A 320 -0.20 -3.54 -4.93
C ASP A 320 -1.27 -3.90 -3.91
N ILE A 321 -1.42 -5.21 -3.69
CA ILE A 321 -2.30 -5.83 -2.69
C ILE A 321 -1.56 -6.91 -1.90
N LEU A 322 -2.08 -7.24 -0.72
CA LEU A 322 -1.89 -8.55 -0.09
C LEU A 322 -3.14 -9.38 -0.32
N TYR A 323 -2.98 -10.66 -0.69
CA TYR A 323 -4.11 -11.50 -1.04
C TYR A 323 -3.88 -12.98 -0.74
N ILE A 324 -4.99 -13.73 -0.72
CA ILE A 324 -5.03 -15.20 -0.66
C ILE A 324 -5.85 -15.67 -1.85
N ALA A 325 -5.29 -16.58 -2.65
CA ALA A 325 -5.97 -17.22 -3.78
C ALA A 325 -7.05 -18.20 -3.30
N GLY A 326 -8.14 -18.33 -4.07
CA GLY A 326 -9.28 -19.22 -3.80
C GLY A 326 -9.52 -20.29 -4.85
#